data_AF-A0A2A2DG39-F1
#
_entry.id   AF-A0A2A2DG39-F1
#
_cell.length_a   1.000
_cell.length_b   1.000
_cell.length_c   1.000
_cell.angle_alpha   90.00
_cell.angle_beta   90.00
_cell.angle_gamma   90.00
#
_symmetry.space_group_name_H-M   'P 1'
#
loop_
_entity.id
_entity.type
_entity.pdbx_description
1 polymer ?
#
loop_
_entity_poly.entity_id
_entity_poly.type
_entity_poly.pdbx_seq_one_letter_code
_entity_poly.pdbx_strand_id
1 'polypeptide(L)' 'QRPARATRTRTPAPAQDEHGRGLFLIESLTDHVRVRNRPGRQGAVVSFDKILKWREGALLKAS' A
#
# COMPACT_ATOMS: atom_id res chain seq x y z
N GLN A 1 -32.71 10.09 -4.84
CA GLN A 1 -32.64 9.00 -3.84
C GLN A 1 -31.22 8.44 -3.84
N ARG A 2 -30.53 8.37 -2.70
CA ARG A 2 -29.16 7.84 -2.59
C ARG A 2 -29.24 6.32 -2.43
N PRO A 3 -28.54 5.49 -3.23
CA PRO A 3 -28.59 4.05 -3.04
C PRO A 3 -27.89 3.69 -1.72
N ALA A 4 -28.48 2.75 -1.00
CA ALA A 4 -27.99 2.26 0.28
C ALA A 4 -26.57 1.72 0.15
N ARG A 5 -25.74 2.03 1.15
CA ARG A 5 -24.36 1.56 1.25
C ARG A 5 -24.36 0.04 1.34
N ALA A 6 -23.92 -0.63 0.28
CA ALA A 6 -23.71 -2.07 0.31
C ALA A 6 -22.72 -2.42 1.44
N THR A 7 -23.19 -3.18 2.43
CA THR A 7 -22.34 -3.85 3.41
C THR A 7 -21.46 -4.82 2.65
N ARG A 8 -20.20 -4.43 2.41
CA ARG A 8 -19.20 -5.36 1.89
C ARG A 8 -19.02 -6.45 2.94
N THR A 9 -19.42 -7.67 2.62
CA THR A 9 -18.99 -8.87 3.33
C THR A 9 -17.47 -8.84 3.42
N ARG A 10 -16.94 -8.80 4.63
CA ARG A 10 -15.49 -8.86 4.85
C ARG A 10 -15.03 -10.29 4.56
N THR A 11 -14.71 -10.57 3.30
CA THR A 11 -14.04 -11.80 2.93
C THR A 11 -12.75 -11.89 3.77
N PRO A 12 -12.47 -13.04 4.41
CA PRO A 12 -11.20 -13.24 5.08
C PRO A 12 -10.07 -12.98 4.09
N ALA A 13 -9.12 -12.17 4.53
CA ALA A 13 -7.83 -11.99 3.89
C ALA A 13 -7.24 -13.37 3.51
N PRO A 14 -6.86 -13.63 2.25
CA PRO A 14 -6.20 -14.86 1.85
C PRO A 14 -4.98 -15.19 2.73
N ALA A 15 -4.56 -16.45 2.83
CA ALA A 15 -3.43 -16.83 3.69
C ALA A 15 -2.11 -16.13 3.33
N GLN A 16 -1.98 -15.69 2.07
CA GLN A 16 -0.87 -14.86 1.60
C GLN A 16 -1.03 -13.36 1.90
N ASP A 17 -2.18 -12.91 2.39
CA ASP A 17 -2.26 -11.55 2.94
C ASP A 17 -1.37 -11.52 4.16
N GLU A 18 -0.44 -10.59 4.18
CA GLU A 18 0.59 -10.49 5.22
C GLU A 18 0.02 -9.99 6.57
N HIS A 19 -1.21 -10.36 6.93
CA HIS A 19 -1.90 -9.96 8.15
C HIS A 19 -1.93 -8.43 8.38
N GLY A 20 -1.92 -7.64 7.30
CA GLY A 20 -1.86 -6.19 7.37
C GLY A 20 -0.44 -5.60 7.48
N ARG A 21 0.62 -6.42 7.36
CA ARG A 21 2.01 -5.93 7.36
C ARG A 21 2.39 -5.13 6.12
N GLY A 22 1.66 -5.23 5.01
CA GLY A 22 2.02 -4.54 3.77
C GLY A 22 2.27 -3.04 3.94
N LEU A 23 1.44 -2.35 4.75
CA LEU A 23 1.66 -0.91 5.00
C LEU A 23 2.89 -0.66 5.88
N PHE A 24 3.13 -1.52 6.87
CA PHE A 24 4.32 -1.47 7.72
C PHE A 24 5.61 -1.72 6.92
N LEU A 25 5.58 -2.63 5.95
CA LEU A 25 6.72 -2.88 5.06
C LEU A 25 7.01 -1.66 4.18
N ILE A 26 5.98 -1.04 3.60
CA ILE A 26 6.14 0.18 2.80
C ILE A 26 6.77 1.28 3.65
N GLU A 27 6.27 1.51 4.86
CA GLU A 27 6.82 2.49 5.81
C GLU A 27 8.27 2.18 6.21
N SER A 28 8.60 0.91 6.44
CA SER A 28 9.94 0.49 6.86
C SER A 28 11.00 0.59 5.76
N LEU A 29 10.59 0.54 4.49
CA LEU A 29 11.51 0.43 3.35
C LEU A 29 11.68 1.72 2.54
N THR A 30 10.85 2.73 2.78
CA THR A 30 10.80 3.96 1.97
C THR A 30 11.17 5.17 2.80
N ASP A 31 11.65 6.22 2.14
CA ASP A 31 12.05 7.45 2.83
C ASP A 31 10.81 8.30 3.16
N HIS A 32 9.81 8.27 2.27
CA HIS A 32 8.55 8.96 2.50
C HIS A 32 7.35 8.14 2.05
N VAL A 33 6.26 8.22 2.83
CA VAL A 33 4.95 7.64 2.50
C VAL A 33 3.87 8.71 2.62
N ARG A 34 2.96 8.75 1.64
CA ARG A 34 1.78 9.62 1.62
C ARG A 34 0.54 8.78 1.33
N VAL A 35 -0.40 8.77 2.26
CA VAL A 35 -1.68 8.08 2.10
C VAL A 35 -2.77 9.12 1.83
N ARG A 36 -3.49 8.96 0.71
CA ARG A 36 -4.60 9.82 0.33
C ARG A 36 -5.85 9.00 0.09
N ASN A 37 -6.85 9.24 0.91
CA ASN A 37 -8.20 8.74 0.72
C ASN A 37 -9.05 9.88 0.18
N ARG A 38 -9.75 9.66 -0.94
CA ARG A 38 -10.66 10.68 -1.49
C ARG A 38 -12.09 10.38 -1.01
N PRO A 39 -12.68 11.25 -0.14
CA PRO A 39 -14.07 11.10 0.25
C PRO A 39 -14.97 11.04 -0.99
N GLY A 40 -15.89 10.06 -1.04
CA GLY A 40 -16.82 9.90 -2.16
C GLY A 40 -16.28 9.13 -3.38
N ARG A 41 -15.00 8.74 -3.41
CA ARG A 41 -14.47 7.73 -4.37
C ARG A 41 -14.08 6.47 -3.62
N GLN A 42 -14.23 5.30 -4.26
CA GLN A 42 -13.78 4.04 -3.65
C GLN A 42 -12.27 3.88 -3.82
N GLY A 43 -11.59 3.49 -2.73
CA GLY A 43 -10.16 3.16 -2.73
C GLY A 43 -9.27 4.13 -1.95
N ALA A 44 -8.00 3.75 -1.85
CA ALA A 44 -6.91 4.51 -1.25
C ALA A 44 -5.78 4.66 -2.27
N VAL A 45 -5.11 5.81 -2.29
CA VAL A 45 -3.86 5.99 -3.01
C VAL A 45 -2.73 6.07 -2.00
N VAL A 46 -1.75 5.20 -2.14
CA VAL A 46 -0.50 5.23 -1.37
C VAL A 46 0.61 5.62 -2.34
N SER A 47 1.31 6.70 -2.04
CA SER A 47 2.47 7.17 -2.81
C SER A 47 3.69 7.12 -1.90
N PHE A 48 4.79 6.57 -2.40
CA PHE A 48 6.04 6.46 -1.65
C PHE A 48 7.23 6.73 -2.55
N ASP A 49 8.33 7.19 -1.95
CA ASP A 49 9.61 7.38 -2.63
C ASP A 49 10.75 6.80 -1.81
N LYS A 50 11.78 6.32 -2.51
CA LYS A 50 13.01 5.79 -1.92
C LYS A 50 14.21 6.36 -2.66
N ILE A 51 15.13 6.95 -1.90
CA ILE A 51 16.43 7.39 -2.37
C ILE A 51 17.33 6.16 -2.45
N LEU A 52 17.86 5.92 -3.65
CA LEU A 52 18.86 4.88 -3.88
C LEU A 52 20.25 5.52 -3.88
N LYS A 53 21.15 4.98 -3.04
CA LYS A 53 22.57 5.30 -3.11
C LYS A 53 23.26 4.20 -3.90
N TRP A 54 23.98 4.59 -4.95
CA TRP A 54 24.82 3.64 -5.66
C TRP A 54 25.93 3.15 -4.73
N ARG A 55 26.19 1.83 -4.80
CA ARG A 55 27.27 1.14 -4.11
C ARG A 55 27.64 -0.07 -4.93
N GLU A 56 28.93 -0.37 -5.00
CA GLU A 56 29.40 -1.60 -5.61
C GLU A 56 28.74 -2.80 -4.90
N GLY A 57 28.13 -3.70 -5.68
CA GLY A 57 27.39 -4.86 -5.15
C GLY A 57 25.95 -4.60 -4.68
N ALA A 58 25.35 -3.42 -4.89
CA ALA A 58 23.92 -3.25 -4.63
C ALA A 58 23.05 -4.15 -5.51
N LEU A 59 22.06 -4.80 -4.90
CA LEU A 59 20.96 -5.46 -5.59
C LEU A 59 20.03 -4.41 -6.22
N LEU A 60 20.45 -3.80 -7.32
CA LEU A 60 19.60 -2.94 -8.16
C LEU A 60 19.02 -3.72 -9.33
N LYS A 61 18.68 -5.00 -9.14
CA LYS A 61 17.98 -5.78 -10.15
C LYS A 61 16.48 -5.62 -9.92
N ALA A 62 15.81 -4.99 -10.88
CA ALA A 62 14.38 -5.18 -11.07
C ALA A 62 14.21 -6.29 -12.12
N SER A 63 13.60 -7.40 -11.73
CA SER A 63 13.21 -8.51 -12.61
C SER A 63 11.73 -8.47 -12.88
#